data_AF-A0A356U6I0-F1
#
_entry.id   AF-A0A356U6I0-F1
#
_cell.length_a   1.000
_cell.length_b   1.000
_cell.length_c   1.000
_cell.angle_alpha   90.00
_cell.angle_beta   90.00
_cell.angle_gamma   90.00
#
_symmetry.space_group_name_H-M   'P 1'
#
loop_
_entity.id
_entity.type
_entity.pdbx_description
1 polymer ?
#
loop_
_entity_poly.entity_id
_entity_poly.type
_entity_poly.pdbx_seq_one_letter_code
_entity_poly.pdbx_strand_id
1 'polypeptide(L)'
;KTIEIIGRISASLQVRPFDFMRQTEPAQLLNFIQSEHPQTIALILAYLEPEKSSSILSALPPDRQAEVAKRIAIMDTTSPEIIKEVERVLERKLSSIAPQELTAAGGIKSVVEIINRVDRGTEKTIMEAMEVQDPELAEEIKKLMFVFEDIVMIDDRSVQRVLREVESQDLALALKGSSDEVTQKIFNNMSSRAADMLKEDIEFMGPVRLRDVEEAQQRIVNIIRRLEETGEIVIARGGGDEIIV
;
A
#
# COMPACT_ATOMS: atom_id res chain seq x y z
N LYS A 1 1.27 -26.65 -32.53
CA LYS A 1 1.78 -26.47 -31.15
C LYS A 1 1.76 -25.00 -30.70
N THR A 2 2.32 -24.04 -31.45
CA THR A 2 2.29 -22.60 -31.04
C THR A 2 0.88 -21.98 -31.04
N ILE A 3 0.01 -22.37 -31.98
CA ILE A 3 -1.39 -21.88 -32.06
C ILE A 3 -2.26 -22.39 -30.89
N GLU A 4 -2.05 -23.62 -30.43
CA GLU A 4 -2.71 -24.18 -29.24
C GLU A 4 -2.26 -23.52 -27.94
N ILE A 5 -0.98 -23.13 -27.86
CA ILE A 5 -0.44 -22.42 -26.70
C ILE A 5 -0.99 -20.99 -26.66
N ILE A 6 -1.10 -20.30 -27.80
CA ILE A 6 -1.76 -18.99 -27.88
C ILE A 6 -3.26 -19.09 -27.57
N GLY A 7 -3.93 -20.17 -28.00
CA GLY A 7 -5.33 -20.44 -27.63
C GLY A 7 -5.53 -20.69 -26.13
N ARG A 8 -4.62 -21.43 -25.49
CA ARG A 8 -4.64 -21.67 -24.03
C ARG A 8 -4.26 -20.44 -23.21
N ILE A 9 -3.28 -19.65 -23.67
CA ILE A 9 -2.88 -18.39 -23.04
C ILE A 9 -3.99 -17.33 -23.18
N SER A 10 -4.66 -17.28 -24.34
CA SER A 10 -5.83 -16.41 -24.54
C SER A 10 -7.01 -16.83 -23.69
N ALA A 11 -7.23 -18.14 -23.48
CA ALA A 11 -8.27 -18.64 -22.58
C ALA A 11 -7.98 -18.37 -21.09
N SER A 12 -6.70 -18.34 -20.68
CA SER A 12 -6.32 -17.92 -19.31
C SER A 12 -6.32 -16.40 -19.09
N LEU A 13 -6.37 -15.61 -20.17
CA LEU A 13 -6.47 -14.15 -20.15
C LEU A 13 -7.89 -13.63 -20.43
N GLN A 14 -8.87 -14.52 -20.61
CA GLN A 14 -10.27 -14.10 -20.65
C GLN A 14 -10.69 -13.70 -19.24
N VAL A 15 -10.69 -12.39 -18.98
CA VAL A 15 -11.41 -11.77 -17.88
C VAL A 15 -12.81 -12.39 -17.88
N ARG A 16 -13.16 -13.06 -16.78
CA ARG A 16 -14.48 -13.66 -16.64
C ARG A 16 -15.50 -12.52 -16.75
N PRO A 17 -16.54 -12.65 -17.57
CA PRO A 17 -17.57 -11.62 -17.61
C PRO A 17 -18.09 -11.36 -16.19
N PHE A 18 -18.26 -10.09 -15.88
CA PHE A 18 -18.78 -9.60 -14.62
C PHE A 18 -17.85 -9.80 -13.41
N ASP A 19 -16.53 -9.82 -13.61
CA ASP A 19 -15.55 -10.02 -12.54
C ASP A 19 -15.67 -8.97 -11.41
N PHE A 20 -15.94 -7.70 -11.75
CA PHE A 20 -16.13 -6.64 -10.76
C PHE A 20 -17.31 -6.92 -9.81
N MET A 21 -18.38 -7.56 -10.31
CA MET A 21 -19.55 -7.89 -9.46
C MET A 21 -19.24 -8.99 -8.46
N ARG A 22 -18.19 -9.79 -8.67
CA ARG A 22 -17.72 -10.75 -7.67
C ARG A 22 -17.09 -10.06 -6.46
N GLN A 23 -16.58 -8.86 -6.62
CA GLN A 23 -15.97 -8.08 -5.54
C GLN A 23 -16.95 -7.11 -4.88
N THR A 24 -18.08 -6.81 -5.52
CA THR A 24 -19.11 -5.91 -4.97
C THR A 24 -20.01 -6.62 -3.94
N GLU A 25 -20.41 -5.88 -2.91
CA GLU A 25 -21.34 -6.37 -1.88
C GLU A 25 -22.76 -6.62 -2.45
N PRO A 26 -23.46 -7.71 -2.06
CA PRO A 26 -24.77 -8.07 -2.59
C PRO A 26 -25.83 -6.97 -2.47
N ALA A 27 -25.83 -6.24 -1.35
CA ALA A 27 -26.77 -5.15 -1.12
C ALA A 27 -26.55 -3.97 -2.07
N GLN A 28 -25.29 -3.67 -2.40
CA GLN A 28 -24.95 -2.64 -3.38
C GLN A 28 -25.41 -3.08 -4.78
N LEU A 29 -25.06 -4.31 -5.20
CA LEU A 29 -25.50 -4.86 -6.48
C LEU A 29 -27.02 -4.84 -6.63
N LEU A 30 -27.76 -5.24 -5.59
CA LEU A 30 -29.22 -5.20 -5.57
C LEU A 30 -29.74 -3.78 -5.87
N ASN A 31 -29.17 -2.75 -5.25
CA ASN A 31 -29.59 -1.37 -5.50
C ASN A 31 -29.47 -0.96 -6.97
N PHE A 32 -28.45 -1.47 -7.68
CA PHE A 32 -28.24 -1.17 -9.10
C PHE A 32 -29.15 -1.96 -10.02
N ILE A 33 -29.41 -3.23 -9.72
CA ILE A 33 -30.08 -4.14 -10.66
C ILE A 33 -31.58 -4.29 -10.36
N GLN A 34 -32.06 -3.90 -9.18
CA GLN A 34 -33.47 -4.09 -8.79
C GLN A 34 -34.46 -3.38 -9.71
N SER A 35 -34.05 -2.30 -10.40
CA SER A 35 -34.89 -1.57 -11.36
C SER A 35 -34.76 -2.08 -12.80
N GLU A 36 -33.85 -3.01 -13.05
CA GLU A 36 -33.61 -3.56 -14.39
C GLU A 36 -34.68 -4.59 -14.78
N HIS A 37 -34.72 -4.92 -16.08
CA HIS A 37 -35.63 -5.92 -16.60
C HIS A 37 -35.29 -7.32 -16.06
N PRO A 38 -36.28 -8.20 -15.76
CA PRO A 38 -36.04 -9.53 -15.18
C PRO A 38 -35.06 -10.41 -15.97
N GLN A 39 -34.97 -10.23 -17.31
CA GLN A 39 -33.97 -10.91 -18.14
C GLN A 39 -32.53 -10.48 -17.80
N THR A 40 -32.31 -9.19 -17.57
CA THR A 40 -31.00 -8.63 -17.25
C THR A 40 -30.56 -9.11 -15.87
N ILE A 41 -31.47 -9.10 -14.90
CA ILE A 41 -31.21 -9.64 -13.56
C ILE A 41 -30.86 -11.13 -13.66
N ALA A 42 -31.63 -11.92 -14.42
CA ALA A 42 -31.34 -13.35 -14.62
C ALA A 42 -29.96 -13.59 -15.25
N LEU A 43 -29.58 -12.79 -16.25
CA LEU A 43 -28.25 -12.87 -16.86
C LEU A 43 -27.15 -12.57 -15.84
N ILE A 44 -27.29 -11.52 -15.04
CA ILE A 44 -26.31 -11.16 -14.00
C ILE A 44 -26.17 -12.28 -12.97
N LEU A 45 -27.29 -12.76 -12.41
CA LEU A 45 -27.28 -13.80 -11.38
C LEU A 45 -26.72 -15.14 -11.87
N ALA A 46 -26.84 -15.46 -13.16
CA ALA A 46 -26.28 -16.67 -13.75
C ALA A 46 -24.73 -16.66 -13.82
N TYR A 47 -24.10 -15.48 -13.76
CA TYR A 47 -22.64 -15.32 -13.81
C TYR A 47 -21.99 -15.05 -12.45
N LEU A 48 -22.79 -14.81 -11.40
CA LEU A 48 -22.34 -14.64 -10.02
C LEU A 48 -22.21 -15.98 -9.29
N GLU A 49 -21.57 -15.95 -8.13
CA GLU A 49 -21.47 -17.10 -7.23
C GLU A 49 -22.84 -17.43 -6.61
N PRO A 50 -23.21 -18.72 -6.46
CA PRO A 50 -24.53 -19.13 -5.98
C PRO A 50 -24.95 -18.46 -4.67
N GLU A 51 -24.00 -18.25 -3.76
CA GLU A 51 -24.21 -17.60 -2.45
C GLU A 51 -24.65 -16.14 -2.63
N LYS A 52 -23.94 -15.36 -3.47
CA LYS A 52 -24.31 -13.98 -3.78
C LYS A 52 -25.63 -13.93 -4.54
N SER A 53 -25.82 -14.80 -5.53
CA SER A 53 -27.06 -14.85 -6.31
C SER A 53 -28.27 -15.17 -5.46
N SER A 54 -28.15 -16.11 -4.51
CA SER A 54 -29.22 -16.46 -3.58
C SER A 54 -29.60 -15.30 -2.66
N SER A 55 -28.61 -14.53 -2.19
CA SER A 55 -28.79 -13.36 -1.34
C SER A 55 -29.54 -12.25 -2.09
N ILE A 56 -29.14 -11.97 -3.32
CA ILE A 56 -29.77 -10.96 -4.17
C ILE A 56 -31.20 -11.40 -4.56
N LEU A 57 -31.37 -12.66 -4.99
CA LEU A 57 -32.68 -13.19 -5.37
C LEU A 57 -33.67 -13.11 -4.21
N SER A 58 -33.24 -13.46 -2.99
CA SER A 58 -34.10 -13.41 -1.79
C SER A 58 -34.53 -12.00 -1.39
N ALA A 59 -33.75 -10.99 -1.79
CA ALA A 59 -34.02 -9.59 -1.48
C ALA A 59 -34.91 -8.89 -2.53
N LEU A 60 -35.22 -9.54 -3.66
CA LEU A 60 -36.15 -9.02 -4.66
C LEU A 60 -37.61 -9.18 -4.20
N PRO A 61 -38.55 -8.35 -4.73
CA PRO A 61 -39.98 -8.55 -4.54
C PRO A 61 -40.47 -9.96 -4.98
N PRO A 62 -41.41 -10.60 -4.26
CA PRO A 62 -41.80 -12.01 -4.52
C PRO A 62 -42.24 -12.32 -5.96
N ASP A 63 -42.92 -11.38 -6.61
CA ASP A 63 -43.32 -11.46 -8.01
C ASP A 63 -42.12 -11.52 -8.96
N ARG A 64 -41.07 -10.74 -8.67
CA ARG A 64 -39.82 -10.74 -9.44
C ARG A 64 -38.94 -11.96 -9.17
N GLN A 65 -38.95 -12.49 -7.95
CA GLN A 65 -38.18 -13.69 -7.59
C GLN A 65 -38.52 -14.86 -8.51
N ALA A 66 -39.82 -15.17 -8.63
CA ALA A 66 -40.31 -16.27 -9.45
C ALA A 66 -40.00 -16.05 -10.95
N GLU A 67 -40.15 -14.82 -11.44
CA GLU A 67 -39.87 -14.50 -12.84
C GLU A 67 -38.37 -14.62 -13.18
N VAL A 68 -37.50 -14.09 -12.33
CA VAL A 68 -36.04 -14.17 -12.50
C VAL A 68 -35.57 -15.61 -12.41
N ALA A 69 -36.02 -16.38 -11.41
CA ALA A 69 -35.66 -17.79 -11.27
C ALA A 69 -36.09 -18.63 -12.47
N LYS A 70 -37.31 -18.42 -12.99
CA LYS A 70 -37.79 -19.07 -14.21
C LYS A 70 -36.90 -18.74 -15.40
N ARG A 71 -36.52 -17.48 -15.57
CA ARG A 71 -35.64 -17.03 -16.67
C ARG A 71 -34.27 -17.68 -16.58
N ILE A 72 -33.64 -17.74 -15.41
CA ILE A 72 -32.36 -18.44 -15.20
C ILE A 72 -32.48 -19.92 -15.63
N ALA A 73 -33.59 -20.58 -15.26
CA ALA A 73 -33.79 -22.00 -15.55
C ALA A 73 -34.01 -22.33 -17.04
N ILE A 74 -34.53 -21.39 -17.84
CA ILE A 74 -34.81 -21.58 -19.27
C ILE A 74 -33.80 -20.85 -20.19
N MET A 75 -32.83 -20.16 -19.61
CA MET A 75 -31.87 -19.36 -20.37
C MET A 75 -30.83 -20.28 -21.01
N ASP A 76 -30.78 -20.25 -22.34
CA ASP A 76 -29.74 -20.91 -23.13
C ASP A 76 -28.49 -20.02 -23.27
N THR A 77 -27.52 -20.47 -24.07
CA THR A 77 -26.28 -19.73 -24.34
C THR A 77 -26.56 -18.32 -24.88
N THR A 78 -26.08 -17.31 -24.15
CA THR A 78 -26.16 -15.90 -24.57
C THR A 78 -24.93 -15.53 -25.39
N SER A 79 -25.10 -14.69 -26.43
CA SER A 79 -23.97 -14.23 -27.25
C SER A 79 -22.92 -13.48 -26.41
N PRO A 80 -21.61 -13.78 -26.58
CA PRO A 80 -20.53 -13.07 -25.90
C PRO A 80 -20.56 -11.55 -26.11
N GLU A 81 -21.07 -11.08 -27.24
CA GLU A 81 -21.19 -9.64 -27.53
C GLU A 81 -22.23 -8.96 -26.65
N ILE A 82 -23.36 -9.63 -26.41
CA ILE A 82 -24.43 -9.13 -25.55
C ILE A 82 -23.95 -9.09 -24.09
N ILE A 83 -23.24 -10.12 -23.66
CA ILE A 83 -22.66 -10.19 -22.31
C ILE A 83 -21.71 -9.00 -22.08
N LYS A 84 -20.80 -8.74 -23.02
CA LYS A 84 -19.86 -7.60 -22.94
C LYS A 84 -20.56 -6.25 -22.93
N GLU A 85 -21.64 -6.09 -23.68
CA GLU A 85 -22.38 -4.82 -23.70
C GLU A 85 -23.12 -4.58 -22.38
N VAL A 86 -23.76 -5.62 -21.82
CA VAL A 86 -24.42 -5.55 -20.52
C VAL A 86 -23.39 -5.25 -19.42
N GLU A 87 -22.24 -5.93 -19.45
CA GLU A 87 -21.12 -5.70 -18.53
C GLU A 87 -20.66 -4.24 -18.55
N ARG A 88 -20.39 -3.69 -19.75
CA ARG A 88 -19.95 -2.31 -19.93
C ARG A 88 -20.96 -1.27 -19.43
N VAL A 89 -22.26 -1.54 -19.56
CA VAL A 89 -23.31 -0.65 -19.08
C VAL A 89 -23.40 -0.68 -17.56
N LEU A 90 -23.32 -1.87 -16.96
CA LEU A 90 -23.33 -2.03 -15.50
C LEU A 90 -22.09 -1.41 -14.85
N GLU A 91 -20.92 -1.65 -15.42
CA GLU A 91 -19.65 -1.07 -14.95
C GLU A 91 -19.71 0.47 -14.93
N ARG A 92 -20.24 1.10 -16.00
CA ARG A 92 -20.41 2.55 -16.04
C ARG A 92 -21.38 3.09 -14.98
N LYS A 93 -22.50 2.39 -14.73
CA LYS A 93 -23.46 2.78 -13.69
C LYS A 93 -22.88 2.63 -12.28
N LEU A 94 -22.15 1.55 -12.02
CA LEU A 94 -21.48 1.30 -10.76
C LEU A 94 -20.38 2.34 -10.49
N SER A 95 -19.54 2.63 -11.48
CA SER A 95 -18.47 3.64 -11.37
C SER A 95 -18.98 5.07 -11.12
N SER A 96 -20.24 5.37 -11.45
CA SER A 96 -20.82 6.71 -11.23
C SER A 96 -21.34 6.96 -9.81
N ILE A 97 -21.55 5.92 -9.00
CA ILE A 97 -22.24 6.01 -7.69
C ILE A 97 -21.48 5.26 -6.58
N ALA A 98 -20.64 4.29 -6.91
CA ALA A 98 -19.70 3.77 -5.96
C ALA A 98 -18.84 4.95 -5.47
N PRO A 99 -18.75 5.21 -4.14
CA PRO A 99 -17.59 5.94 -3.67
C PRO A 99 -16.42 5.16 -4.25
N GLN A 100 -15.54 5.87 -4.94
CA GLN A 100 -14.27 5.31 -5.30
C GLN A 100 -13.62 4.85 -3.98
N GLU A 101 -13.82 3.58 -3.62
CA GLU A 101 -12.69 2.76 -3.26
C GLU A 101 -11.84 2.68 -4.53
N LEU A 102 -11.23 3.81 -4.89
CA LEU A 102 -9.85 3.77 -5.29
C LEU A 102 -9.21 2.99 -4.15
N THR A 103 -8.98 1.70 -4.37
CA THR A 103 -7.67 1.19 -3.99
C THR A 103 -6.72 2.17 -4.67
N ALA A 104 -6.33 3.22 -3.96
CA ALA A 104 -5.49 4.28 -4.51
C ALA A 104 -4.21 3.58 -4.93
N ALA A 105 -4.11 3.27 -6.22
CA ALA A 105 -2.92 2.68 -6.81
C ALA A 105 -1.93 3.85 -6.95
N GLY A 106 -1.32 4.22 -5.84
CA GLY A 106 -0.43 5.36 -5.73
C GLY A 106 -0.86 6.38 -4.67
N GLY A 107 -0.34 7.59 -4.83
CA GLY A 107 -0.42 8.66 -3.84
C GLY A 107 0.90 8.86 -3.12
N ILE A 108 0.93 9.90 -2.29
CA ILE A 108 2.15 10.38 -1.64
C ILE A 108 2.80 9.27 -0.82
N LYS A 109 2.01 8.47 -0.08
CA LYS A 109 2.50 7.33 0.69
C LYS A 109 3.23 6.28 -0.17
N SER A 110 2.65 5.89 -1.31
CA SER A 110 3.28 4.91 -2.20
C SER A 110 4.58 5.44 -2.83
N VAL A 111 4.59 6.71 -3.23
CA VAL A 111 5.80 7.36 -3.76
C VAL A 111 6.88 7.43 -2.68
N VAL A 112 6.53 7.79 -1.46
CA VAL A 112 7.44 7.79 -0.30
C VAL A 112 8.02 6.40 -0.08
N GLU A 113 7.21 5.34 -0.06
CA GLU A 113 7.70 3.95 0.09
C GLU A 113 8.68 3.55 -1.01
N ILE A 114 8.42 3.94 -2.26
CA ILE A 114 9.30 3.67 -3.41
C ILE A 114 10.61 4.46 -3.27
N ILE A 115 10.52 5.77 -3.04
CA ILE A 115 11.66 6.68 -2.91
C ILE A 115 12.58 6.27 -1.76
N ASN A 116 12.01 5.77 -0.66
CA ASN A 116 12.81 5.30 0.47
C ASN A 116 13.55 3.97 0.24
N ARG A 117 13.23 3.25 -0.85
CA ARG A 117 13.86 1.96 -1.20
C ARG A 117 14.87 2.08 -2.33
N VAL A 118 14.92 3.21 -3.04
CA VAL A 118 15.95 3.46 -4.05
C VAL A 118 17.25 3.94 -3.39
N ASP A 119 18.34 3.94 -4.16
CA ASP A 119 19.60 4.52 -3.70
C ASP A 119 19.50 6.05 -3.58
N ARG A 120 20.36 6.63 -2.73
CA ARG A 120 20.37 8.08 -2.43
C ARG A 120 20.58 8.96 -3.66
N GLY A 121 21.33 8.49 -4.65
CA GLY A 121 21.57 9.24 -5.89
C GLY A 121 20.28 9.37 -6.71
N THR A 122 19.54 8.26 -6.83
CA THR A 122 18.22 8.23 -7.46
C THR A 122 17.20 9.05 -6.67
N GLU A 123 17.14 8.88 -5.34
CA GLU A 123 16.28 9.67 -4.45
C GLU A 123 16.47 11.18 -4.67
N LYS A 124 17.72 11.65 -4.56
CA LYS A 124 18.05 13.07 -4.72
C LYS A 124 17.65 13.60 -6.11
N THR A 125 17.96 12.84 -7.15
CA THR A 125 17.60 13.23 -8.54
C THR A 125 16.09 13.36 -8.71
N ILE A 126 15.31 12.43 -8.15
CA ILE A 126 13.84 12.48 -8.19
C ILE A 126 13.33 13.68 -7.42
N MET A 127 13.79 13.89 -6.18
CA MET A 127 13.32 14.98 -5.33
C MET A 127 13.67 16.36 -5.88
N GLU A 128 14.87 16.56 -6.43
CA GLU A 128 15.26 17.81 -7.10
C GLU A 128 14.38 18.10 -8.33
N ALA A 129 14.08 17.07 -9.13
CA ALA A 129 13.17 17.23 -10.26
C ALA A 129 11.73 17.56 -9.81
N MET A 130 11.27 16.95 -8.71
CA MET A 130 9.95 17.22 -8.14
C MET A 130 9.86 18.62 -7.54
N GLU A 131 10.89 19.10 -6.85
CA GLU A 131 10.93 20.48 -6.31
C GLU A 131 10.81 21.56 -7.40
N VAL A 132 11.36 21.30 -8.58
CA VAL A 132 11.27 22.23 -9.72
C VAL A 132 9.88 22.20 -10.37
N GLN A 133 9.27 21.03 -10.47
CA GLN A 133 7.97 20.86 -11.14
C GLN A 133 6.78 21.21 -10.23
N ASP A 134 6.83 20.78 -8.98
CA ASP A 134 5.77 20.93 -7.99
C ASP A 134 6.37 21.01 -6.56
N PRO A 135 6.70 22.23 -6.10
CA PRO A 135 7.28 22.45 -4.78
C PRO A 135 6.39 21.99 -3.63
N GLU A 136 5.06 22.10 -3.77
CA GLU A 136 4.12 21.72 -2.70
C GLU A 136 4.10 20.20 -2.54
N LEU A 137 4.01 19.44 -3.64
CA LEU A 137 4.06 17.99 -3.61
C LEU A 137 5.41 17.45 -3.09
N ALA A 138 6.52 18.06 -3.51
CA ALA A 138 7.84 17.69 -3.01
C ALA A 138 7.95 17.88 -1.50
N GLU A 139 7.39 18.97 -0.97
CA GLU A 139 7.36 19.25 0.46
C GLU A 139 6.47 18.25 1.23
N GLU A 140 5.31 17.87 0.67
CA GLU A 140 4.46 16.83 1.26
C GLU A 140 5.14 15.46 1.30
N ILE A 141 5.89 15.10 0.25
CA ILE A 141 6.69 13.86 0.21
C ILE A 141 7.79 13.92 1.27
N LYS A 142 8.55 15.01 1.34
CA LYS A 142 9.62 15.18 2.34
C LYS A 142 9.13 15.02 3.77
N LYS A 143 7.97 15.61 4.10
CA LYS A 143 7.35 15.48 5.43
C LYS A 143 7.06 14.04 5.84
N LEU A 144 6.91 13.14 4.86
CA LEU A 144 6.63 11.73 5.09
C LEU A 144 7.88 10.85 4.99
N MET A 145 9.03 11.41 4.61
CA MET A 145 10.31 10.72 4.60
C MET A 145 10.92 10.73 5.99
N PHE A 146 11.07 9.55 6.59
CA PHE A 146 11.83 9.40 7.83
C PHE A 146 13.32 9.54 7.51
N VAL A 147 13.96 10.57 8.07
CA VAL A 147 15.40 10.82 8.00
C VAL A 147 16.09 10.38 9.29
N PHE A 148 17.41 10.24 9.27
CA PHE A 148 18.16 9.80 10.46
C PHE A 148 17.96 10.71 11.67
N GLU A 149 17.82 12.02 11.45
CA GLU A 149 17.56 13.00 12.51
C GLU A 149 16.23 12.77 13.23
N ASP A 150 15.24 12.15 12.58
CA ASP A 150 13.93 11.86 13.18
C ASP A 150 13.99 10.80 14.29
N ILE A 151 15.14 10.16 14.51
CA ILE A 151 15.36 9.21 15.59
C ILE A 151 15.09 9.81 16.99
N VAL A 152 15.18 11.14 17.12
CA VAL A 152 14.82 11.84 18.36
C VAL A 152 13.34 11.71 18.71
N MET A 153 12.48 11.53 17.70
CA MET A 153 11.03 11.36 17.84
C MET A 153 10.64 9.93 18.22
N ILE A 154 11.57 8.97 18.14
CA ILE A 154 11.33 7.58 18.51
C ILE A 154 11.40 7.43 20.04
N ASP A 155 10.52 6.62 20.61
CA ASP A 155 10.55 6.31 22.04
C ASP A 155 11.81 5.53 22.44
N ASP A 156 12.24 5.67 23.69
CA ASP A 156 13.50 5.09 24.17
C ASP A 156 13.57 3.56 24.01
N ARG A 157 12.45 2.85 24.17
CA ARG A 157 12.41 1.40 24.03
C ARG A 157 12.62 0.98 22.58
N SER A 158 12.02 1.70 21.64
CA SER A 158 12.23 1.51 20.21
C SER A 158 13.67 1.83 19.79
N VAL A 159 14.25 2.93 20.29
CA VAL A 159 15.68 3.24 20.04
C VAL A 159 16.59 2.11 20.54
N GLN A 160 16.36 1.60 21.76
CA GLN A 160 17.13 0.48 22.30
C GLN A 160 17.00 -0.80 21.44
N ARG A 161 15.84 -1.04 20.82
CA ARG A 161 15.63 -2.19 19.93
C ARG A 161 16.44 -2.03 18.63
N VAL A 162 16.43 -0.84 18.05
CA VAL A 162 17.21 -0.48 16.86
C VAL A 162 18.70 -0.66 17.13
N LEU A 163 19.20 -0.12 18.25
CA LEU A 163 20.61 -0.20 18.62
C LEU A 163 21.15 -1.63 18.79
N ARG A 164 20.29 -2.64 18.97
CA ARG A 164 20.71 -4.05 18.99
C ARG A 164 20.96 -4.65 17.61
N GLU A 165 20.45 -4.04 16.55
CA GLU A 165 20.62 -4.49 15.16
C GLU A 165 21.64 -3.68 14.36
N VAL A 166 21.99 -2.49 14.85
CA VAL A 166 22.96 -1.62 14.21
C VAL A 166 24.39 -2.06 14.55
N GLU A 167 25.23 -2.15 13.53
CA GLU A 167 26.65 -2.42 13.72
C GLU A 167 27.38 -1.22 14.34
N SER A 168 28.30 -1.45 15.28
CA SER A 168 28.98 -0.37 16.01
C SER A 168 29.75 0.59 15.09
N GLN A 169 30.34 0.08 14.00
CA GLN A 169 31.04 0.90 13.01
C GLN A 169 30.10 1.84 12.25
N ASP A 170 28.92 1.35 11.86
CA ASP A 170 27.89 2.15 11.19
C ASP A 170 27.35 3.23 12.12
N LEU A 171 27.11 2.89 13.39
CA LEU A 171 26.67 3.86 14.39
C LEU A 171 27.71 4.96 14.62
N ALA A 172 29.00 4.58 14.76
CA ALA A 172 30.09 5.54 14.95
C ALA A 172 30.23 6.48 13.74
N LEU A 173 30.11 5.94 12.53
CA LEU A 173 30.20 6.73 11.30
C LEU A 173 29.00 7.67 11.15
N ALA A 174 27.79 7.19 11.42
CA ALA A 174 26.56 7.98 11.33
C ALA A 174 26.53 9.16 12.32
N LEU A 175 27.07 8.96 13.54
CA LEU A 175 27.10 9.99 14.58
C LEU A 175 28.07 11.14 14.32
N LYS A 176 29.02 10.99 13.38
CA LYS A 176 29.92 12.11 13.02
C LYS A 176 29.24 13.26 12.29
N GLY A 177 28.11 12.97 11.64
CA GLY A 177 27.33 13.97 10.92
C GLY A 177 25.95 14.22 11.52
N SER A 178 25.70 13.77 12.75
CA SER A 178 24.40 13.95 13.42
C SER A 178 24.38 15.18 14.32
N SER A 179 23.19 15.67 14.63
CA SER A 179 23.02 16.70 15.65
C SER A 179 23.41 16.22 17.07
N ASP A 180 23.68 17.18 17.96
CA ASP A 180 23.94 16.90 19.37
C ASP A 180 22.73 16.22 20.04
N GLU A 181 21.53 16.54 19.59
CA GLU A 181 20.28 15.96 20.11
C GLU A 181 20.17 14.47 19.79
N VAL A 182 20.41 14.10 18.53
CA VAL A 182 20.50 12.70 18.09
C VAL A 182 21.58 11.96 18.86
N THR A 183 22.76 12.57 18.96
CA THR A 183 23.91 12.00 19.67
C THR A 183 23.55 11.69 21.12
N GLN A 184 22.92 12.64 21.81
CA GLN A 184 22.50 12.48 23.20
C GLN A 184 21.38 11.42 23.35
N LYS A 185 20.40 11.40 22.43
CA LYS A 185 19.32 10.41 22.41
C LYS A 185 19.87 8.99 22.31
N ILE A 186 20.87 8.79 21.44
CA ILE A 186 21.53 7.49 21.27
C ILE A 186 22.30 7.11 22.52
N PHE A 187 23.16 7.98 23.04
CA PHE A 187 23.94 7.67 24.25
C PHE A 187 23.07 7.40 25.48
N ASN A 188 21.95 8.10 25.65
CA ASN A 188 21.01 7.87 26.75
C ASN A 188 20.35 6.48 26.68
N ASN A 189 20.30 5.88 25.50
CA ASN A 189 19.71 4.57 25.26
C ASN A 189 20.75 3.44 25.18
N MET A 190 22.00 3.72 25.53
CA MET A 190 23.08 2.74 25.61
C MET A 190 23.49 2.47 27.05
N SER A 191 24.08 1.29 27.29
CA SER A 191 24.81 1.06 28.54
C SER A 191 26.06 1.95 28.60
N SER A 192 26.50 2.34 29.80
CA SER A 192 27.70 3.17 29.99
C SER A 192 28.93 2.61 29.27
N ARG A 193 29.16 1.30 29.40
CA ARG A 193 30.25 0.61 28.69
C ARG A 193 30.17 0.75 27.17
N ALA A 194 28.98 0.57 26.60
CA ALA A 194 28.80 0.66 25.15
C ALA A 194 28.93 2.10 24.64
N ALA A 195 28.46 3.07 25.43
CA ALA A 195 28.65 4.48 25.15
C ALA A 195 30.13 4.87 25.16
N ASP A 196 30.91 4.39 26.13
CA ASP A 196 32.34 4.68 26.21
C ASP A 196 33.10 4.08 25.02
N MET A 197 32.81 2.82 24.65
CA MET A 197 33.39 2.19 23.46
C MET A 197 33.05 2.95 22.18
N LEU A 198 31.79 3.39 22.01
CA LEU A 198 31.37 4.13 20.84
C LEU A 198 32.08 5.50 20.74
N LYS A 199 32.31 6.18 21.86
CA LYS A 199 33.09 7.43 21.88
C LYS A 199 34.53 7.20 21.43
N GLU A 200 35.17 6.14 21.93
CA GLU A 200 36.52 5.76 21.51
C GLU A 200 36.58 5.44 20.01
N ASP A 201 35.59 4.71 19.48
CA ASP A 201 35.50 4.39 18.04
C ASP A 201 35.36 5.66 17.19
N ILE A 202 34.52 6.61 17.61
CA ILE A 202 34.32 7.90 16.93
C ILE A 202 35.62 8.72 16.92
N GLU A 203 36.33 8.79 18.05
CA GLU A 203 37.62 9.49 18.15
C GLU A 203 38.68 8.84 17.26
N PHE A 204 38.79 7.51 17.29
CA PHE A 204 39.78 6.75 16.53
C PHE A 204 39.58 6.86 15.01
N MET A 205 38.34 7.00 14.56
CA MET A 205 37.99 7.02 13.14
C MET A 205 38.56 8.24 12.37
N GLY A 206 38.86 9.35 13.06
CA GLY A 206 39.41 10.56 12.42
C GLY A 206 38.49 11.19 11.35
N PRO A 207 39.00 12.02 10.42
CA PRO A 207 38.18 12.62 9.37
C PRO A 207 37.61 11.56 8.42
N VAL A 208 36.29 11.61 8.22
CA VAL A 208 35.55 10.70 7.33
C VAL A 208 34.92 11.47 6.17
N ARG A 209 34.59 10.77 5.07
CA ARG A 209 33.91 11.42 3.94
C ARG A 209 32.43 11.56 4.25
N LEU A 210 31.84 12.69 3.87
CA LEU A 210 30.41 12.95 4.05
C LEU A 210 29.53 11.82 3.45
N ARG A 211 29.90 11.33 2.27
CA ARG A 211 29.20 10.23 1.60
C ARG A 211 29.13 8.96 2.47
N ASP A 212 30.23 8.63 3.14
CA ASP A 212 30.30 7.40 3.95
C ASP A 212 29.41 7.55 5.21
N VAL A 213 29.30 8.77 5.76
CA VAL A 213 28.38 9.12 6.85
C VAL A 213 26.92 8.98 6.41
N GLU A 214 26.55 9.57 5.27
CA GLU A 214 25.19 9.48 4.73
C GLU A 214 24.80 8.03 4.41
N GLU A 215 25.71 7.22 3.87
CA GLU A 215 25.47 5.80 3.63
C GLU A 215 25.22 5.02 4.93
N ALA A 216 25.97 5.31 6.00
CA ALA A 216 25.75 4.71 7.31
C ALA A 216 24.41 5.12 7.92
N GLN A 217 24.08 6.41 7.86
CA GLN A 217 22.77 6.93 8.29
C GLN A 217 21.63 6.25 7.55
N GLN A 218 21.75 6.07 6.23
CA GLN A 218 20.74 5.37 5.43
C GLN A 218 20.60 3.89 5.82
N ARG A 219 21.71 3.19 6.10
CA ARG A 219 21.64 1.81 6.60
C ARG A 219 20.86 1.72 7.91
N ILE A 220 21.07 2.66 8.83
CA ILE A 220 20.33 2.70 10.10
C ILE A 220 18.86 3.02 9.87
N VAL A 221 18.53 3.99 9.01
CA VAL A 221 17.14 4.31 8.64
C VAL A 221 16.43 3.09 8.04
N ASN A 222 17.11 2.30 7.21
CA ASN A 222 16.55 1.08 6.63
C ASN A 222 16.26 0.02 7.71
N ILE A 223 17.11 -0.11 8.73
CA ILE A 223 16.88 -1.00 9.88
C ILE A 223 15.66 -0.54 10.67
N ILE A 224 15.56 0.75 10.98
CA ILE A 224 14.41 1.35 11.68
C ILE A 224 13.10 1.01 10.95
N ARG A 225 13.06 1.23 9.64
CA ARG A 225 11.87 0.94 8.82
C ARG A 225 11.52 -0.53 8.80
N ARG A 226 12.51 -1.42 8.67
CA ARG A 226 12.27 -2.86 8.74
C ARG A 226 11.62 -3.25 10.07
N LEU A 227 12.10 -2.69 11.18
CA LEU A 227 11.55 -2.94 12.51
C LEU A 227 10.14 -2.34 12.69
N GLU A 228 9.84 -1.21 12.04
CA GLU A 228 8.50 -0.62 12.00
C GLU A 228 7.55 -1.52 11.19
N GLU A 229 7.98 -1.99 10.01
CA GLU A 229 7.21 -2.90 9.14
C GLU A 229 6.90 -4.24 9.84
N THR A 230 7.80 -4.76 10.69
CA THR A 230 7.55 -5.96 11.50
C THR A 230 6.74 -5.70 12.76
N GLY A 231 6.42 -4.44 13.07
CA GLY A 231 5.68 -4.03 14.26
C GLY A 231 6.49 -4.14 15.56
N GLU A 232 7.82 -4.23 15.47
CA GLU A 232 8.72 -4.31 16.62
C GLU A 232 8.99 -2.94 17.25
N ILE A 233 8.87 -1.87 16.47
CA ILE A 233 8.94 -0.48 16.92
C ILE A 233 7.77 0.33 16.38
N VAL A 234 7.47 1.45 17.02
CA VAL A 234 6.46 2.41 16.56
C VAL A 234 7.14 3.76 16.36
N ILE A 235 6.96 4.36 15.18
CA ILE A 235 7.45 5.69 14.88
C ILE A 235 6.26 6.64 14.95
N ALA A 236 6.30 7.59 15.90
CA ALA A 236 5.32 8.66 15.96
C ALA A 236 5.60 9.66 14.83
N ARG A 237 5.17 9.36 13.60
CA ARG A 237 5.14 10.35 12.52
C ARG A 237 4.02 11.33 12.87
N GLY A 238 4.34 12.61 13.09
CA GLY A 238 3.47 13.65 13.65
C GLY A 238 2.10 13.86 12.97
N GLY A 239 1.23 12.88 13.10
CA GLY A 239 -0.05 12.74 12.43
C GLY A 239 -0.95 11.79 13.23
N GLY A 240 -1.44 12.29 14.35
CA GLY A 240 -2.82 12.08 14.79
C GLY A 240 -3.30 10.72 15.30
N ASP A 241 -2.48 9.66 15.34
CA ASP A 241 -2.90 8.41 15.99
C ASP A 241 -2.10 8.19 17.28
N GLU A 242 -2.59 8.84 18.34
CA GLU A 242 -2.32 8.44 19.72
C GLU A 242 -2.84 7.01 19.92
N ILE A 243 -1.95 6.03 19.84
CA ILE A 243 -2.24 4.72 20.42
C ILE A 243 -2.18 4.88 21.94
N ILE A 244 -3.34 5.13 22.54
CA ILE A 244 -3.54 5.05 23.98
C ILE A 244 -3.44 3.57 24.38
N VAL A 245 -2.48 3.25 25.26
CA VAL A 245 -2.44 2.00 26.03
C VAL A 245 -3.03 2.25 27.41
#